data_AF-A0A7Z9UEG8-F1
#
_entry.id   AF-A0A7Z9UEG8-F1
#
_cell.length_a   1.000
_cell.length_b   1.000
_cell.length_c   1.000
_cell.angle_alpha   90.00
_cell.angle_beta   90.00
_cell.angle_gamma   90.00
#
_symmetry.space_group_name_H-M   'P 1'
#
loop_
_entity.id
_entity.type
_entity.pdbx_description
1 polymer ?
#
loop_
_entity_poly.entity_id
_entity_poly.type
_entity_poly.pdbx_seq_one_letter_code
_entity_poly.pdbx_strand_id
1 'polypeptide(L)'
;MRSSRCGFTVVETIVALSLLSLLLLGLYAVLTIGYRQAREAEVFETVHREAMVGVKKLTQEIELTSRGSFSDLSSGPTFVIFASPQQLQSAPNFEQYSYDGNGDLRWQKWVCYYLDSADQTVYRAEMALPSPVPAPPTAATQPPLSDFQALSAAERKPVFRNCSQLRFRVGTTPASVRMTLETSDNVNSDKVTRILIDNEIVPRNTV
;
A
#
# COMPACT_ATOMS: atom_id res chain seq x y z
N MET A 1 -10.03 -68.00 36.28
CA MET A 1 -9.89 -66.62 36.79
C MET A 1 -11.20 -65.88 36.56
N ARG A 2 -11.99 -65.64 37.61
CA ARG A 2 -13.24 -64.88 37.53
C ARG A 2 -12.91 -63.38 37.58
N SER A 3 -13.14 -62.68 36.48
CA SER A 3 -13.10 -61.21 36.42
C SER A 3 -14.27 -60.67 37.25
N SER A 4 -13.97 -60.03 38.37
CA SER A 4 -14.95 -59.30 39.18
C SER A 4 -15.39 -58.06 38.40
N ARG A 5 -16.65 -58.02 37.95
CA ARG A 5 -17.23 -56.80 37.36
C ARG A 5 -17.63 -55.87 38.51
N CYS A 6 -16.76 -54.92 38.87
CA CYS A 6 -17.16 -53.77 39.70
C CYS A 6 -17.84 -52.74 38.80
N GLY A 7 -19.11 -52.42 39.09
CA GLY A 7 -19.81 -51.31 38.47
C GLY A 7 -19.27 -49.98 39.01
N PHE A 8 -19.22 -48.97 38.15
CA PHE A 8 -18.88 -47.60 38.55
C PHE A 8 -19.93 -47.05 39.52
N THR A 9 -19.47 -46.34 40.54
CA THR A 9 -20.37 -45.60 41.43
C THR A 9 -20.88 -44.33 40.73
N VAL A 10 -22.10 -43.90 41.09
CA VAL A 10 -22.70 -42.66 40.54
C VAL A 10 -21.79 -41.45 40.83
N VAL A 11 -21.14 -41.44 41.99
CA VAL A 11 -20.21 -40.37 42.41
C VAL A 11 -18.99 -40.29 41.48
N GLU A 12 -18.36 -41.43 41.17
CA GLU A 12 -17.23 -41.47 40.23
C GLU A 12 -17.63 -40.96 38.84
N THR A 13 -18.84 -41.27 38.39
CA THR A 13 -19.36 -40.77 37.11
C THR A 13 -19.51 -39.25 37.11
N ILE A 14 -20.03 -38.66 38.19
CA ILE A 14 -20.18 -37.21 38.33
C ILE A 14 -18.81 -36.53 38.35
N VAL A 15 -17.86 -37.07 39.11
CA VAL A 15 -16.49 -36.54 39.17
C VAL A 15 -15.83 -36.62 37.79
N ALA A 16 -15.93 -37.75 37.10
CA ALA A 16 -15.38 -37.92 35.75
C ALA A 16 -16.00 -36.94 34.75
N LEU A 17 -17.32 -36.74 34.78
CA LEU A 17 -18.01 -35.76 33.94
C LEU A 17 -17.55 -34.33 34.24
N SER A 18 -17.41 -33.96 35.51
CA SER A 18 -16.96 -32.61 35.90
C SER A 18 -15.54 -32.32 35.42
N LEU A 19 -14.63 -33.29 35.54
CA LEU A 19 -13.25 -33.18 35.06
C LEU A 19 -13.21 -33.10 33.54
N LEU A 20 -14.02 -33.90 32.85
CA LEU A 20 -14.13 -33.85 31.39
C LEU A 20 -14.69 -32.50 30.91
N SER A 21 -15.74 -31.99 31.55
CA SER A 21 -16.31 -30.68 31.23
C SER A 21 -15.31 -29.55 31.45
N LEU A 22 -14.54 -29.59 32.54
CA LEU A 22 -13.50 -28.60 32.81
C LEU A 22 -12.39 -28.66 31.76
N LEU A 23 -11.97 -29.87 31.35
CA LEU A 23 -10.99 -30.06 30.29
C LEU A 23 -11.49 -29.53 28.95
N LEU A 24 -12.74 -29.84 28.58
CA LEU A 24 -13.35 -29.36 27.34
C LEU A 24 -13.50 -27.84 27.32
N LEU A 25 -13.87 -27.23 28.46
CA LEU A 25 -13.93 -25.77 28.60
C LEU A 25 -12.56 -25.13 28.41
N GLY A 26 -11.51 -25.72 28.99
CA GLY A 26 -10.13 -25.27 28.79
C GLY A 26 -9.71 -25.34 27.33
N LEU A 27 -10.00 -26.47 26.66
CA LEU A 27 -9.70 -26.64 25.23
C LEU A 27 -10.45 -25.62 24.37
N TYR A 28 -11.74 -25.41 24.65
CA TYR A 28 -12.58 -24.44 23.96
C TYR A 28 -12.03 -23.01 24.09
N ALA A 29 -11.60 -22.62 25.30
CA ALA A 29 -11.00 -21.31 25.54
C ALA A 29 -9.70 -21.11 24.74
N VAL A 30 -8.81 -22.10 24.74
CA VAL A 30 -7.55 -22.07 23.98
C VAL A 30 -7.82 -21.93 22.48
N LEU A 31 -8.75 -22.73 21.93
CA LEU A 31 -9.10 -22.67 20.52
C LEU A 31 -9.69 -21.31 20.12
N THR A 32 -10.56 -20.75 20.96
CA THR A 32 -11.17 -19.44 20.70
C THR A 32 -10.14 -18.32 20.69
N ILE A 33 -9.19 -18.33 21.64
CA ILE A 33 -8.08 -17.37 21.67
C ILE A 33 -7.16 -17.57 20.45
N GLY A 34 -6.81 -18.82 20.13
CA GLY A 34 -5.96 -19.16 18.99
C GLY A 34 -6.55 -18.71 17.66
N TYR A 35 -7.85 -18.95 17.45
CA TYR A 35 -8.55 -18.51 16.24
C TYR A 35 -8.58 -16.99 16.12
N ARG A 36 -8.83 -16.28 17.23
CA ARG A 36 -8.78 -14.81 17.23
C ARG A 36 -7.40 -14.31 16.80
N GLN A 37 -6.32 -14.82 17.42
CA GLN A 37 -4.94 -14.44 17.12
C GLN A 37 -4.55 -14.75 15.67
N ALA A 38 -4.95 -15.91 15.15
CA ALA A 38 -4.71 -16.29 13.75
C ALA A 38 -5.35 -15.28 12.78
N ARG A 39 -6.58 -14.84 13.06
CA ARG A 39 -7.27 -13.82 12.27
C ARG A 39 -6.58 -12.44 12.36
N GLU A 40 -6.09 -12.04 13.53
CA GLU A 40 -5.34 -10.78 13.66
C GLU A 40 -4.06 -10.80 12.81
N ALA A 41 -3.35 -11.93 12.80
CA ALA A 41 -2.14 -12.13 12.01
C ALA A 41 -2.41 -12.10 10.50
N GLU A 42 -3.49 -12.74 10.03
CA GLU A 42 -3.87 -12.76 8.61
C GLU A 42 -4.18 -11.35 8.07
N VAL A 43 -4.95 -10.56 8.83
CA VAL A 43 -5.25 -9.16 8.47
C VAL A 43 -3.98 -8.32 8.44
N PHE A 44 -3.12 -8.46 9.47
CA PHE A 44 -1.84 -7.77 9.52
C PHE A 44 -0.96 -8.09 8.31
N GLU A 45 -0.83 -9.37 7.96
CA GLU A 45 -0.01 -9.81 6.83
C GLU A 45 -0.53 -9.24 5.51
N THR A 46 -1.85 -9.26 5.31
CA THR A 46 -2.49 -8.74 4.10
C THR A 46 -2.22 -7.24 3.94
N VAL A 47 -2.49 -6.45 4.98
CA VAL A 47 -2.25 -5.00 4.98
C VAL A 47 -0.76 -4.69 4.76
N HIS A 48 0.13 -5.42 5.43
CA HIS A 48 1.57 -5.24 5.27
C HIS A 48 2.04 -5.55 3.84
N ARG A 49 1.55 -6.66 3.26
CA ARG A 49 1.90 -7.07 1.89
C ARG A 49 1.43 -6.04 0.87
N GLU A 50 0.19 -5.56 0.98
CA GLU A 50 -0.34 -4.53 0.09
C GLU A 50 0.45 -3.22 0.21
N ALA A 51 0.79 -2.81 1.43
CA ALA A 51 1.57 -1.60 1.68
C ALA A 51 2.96 -1.70 1.02
N MET A 52 3.64 -2.83 1.20
CA MET A 52 4.96 -3.07 0.59
C MET A 52 4.91 -3.10 -0.94
N VAL A 53 3.87 -3.66 -1.54
CA VAL A 53 3.68 -3.64 -3.00
C VAL A 53 3.46 -2.21 -3.50
N GLY A 54 2.63 -1.43 -2.81
CA GLY A 54 2.37 -0.03 -3.14
C GLY A 54 3.63 0.84 -3.06
N VAL A 55 4.36 0.73 -1.93
CA VAL A 55 5.63 1.42 -1.70
C VAL A 55 6.66 1.05 -2.76
N LYS A 56 6.79 -0.24 -3.10
CA LYS A 56 7.72 -0.69 -4.15
C LYS A 56 7.39 -0.06 -5.50
N LYS A 57 6.13 -0.11 -5.94
CA LYS A 57 5.69 0.46 -7.23
C LYS A 57 5.95 1.96 -7.27
N LEU A 58 5.54 2.68 -6.24
CA LEU A 58 5.76 4.12 -6.15
C LEU A 58 7.24 4.48 -6.14
N THR A 59 8.06 3.73 -5.38
CA THR A 59 9.51 3.92 -5.34
C THR A 59 10.13 3.74 -6.73
N GLN A 60 9.77 2.67 -7.43
CA GLN A 60 10.25 2.42 -8.79
C GLN A 60 9.88 3.54 -9.76
N GLU A 61 8.70 4.15 -9.63
CA GLU A 61 8.28 5.25 -10.51
C GLU A 61 8.95 6.58 -10.16
N ILE A 62 9.12 6.88 -8.86
CA ILE A 62 9.86 8.04 -8.39
C ILE A 62 11.34 7.94 -8.77
N GLU A 63 11.93 6.75 -8.77
CA GLU A 63 13.31 6.55 -9.23
C GLU A 63 13.50 6.91 -10.70
N LEU A 64 12.47 6.73 -11.54
CA LEU A 64 12.54 7.00 -12.98
C LEU A 64 12.25 8.47 -13.35
N THR A 65 11.81 9.27 -12.38
CA THR A 65 11.47 10.67 -12.63
C THR A 65 12.67 11.61 -12.54
N SER A 66 12.47 12.87 -12.92
CA SER A 66 13.43 13.95 -12.73
C SER A 66 12.97 14.85 -11.59
N ARG A 67 13.95 15.30 -10.79
CA ARG A 67 13.73 16.22 -9.67
C ARG A 67 12.94 17.46 -10.07
N GLY A 68 13.21 18.03 -11.26
CA GLY A 68 12.57 19.25 -11.71
C GLY A 68 11.06 19.12 -11.97
N SER A 69 10.57 17.88 -12.05
CA SER A 69 9.17 17.58 -12.39
C SER A 69 8.25 17.38 -11.21
N PHE A 70 8.77 17.31 -9.97
CA PHE A 70 7.91 17.13 -8.80
C PHE A 70 7.02 18.34 -8.54
N SER A 71 5.78 18.06 -8.18
CA SER A 71 4.88 19.03 -7.55
C SER A 71 5.49 19.62 -6.27
N ASP A 72 5.01 20.79 -5.85
CA ASP A 72 5.45 21.42 -4.60
C ASP A 72 5.21 20.51 -3.39
N LEU A 73 6.29 20.05 -2.77
CA LEU A 73 6.29 19.16 -1.59
C LEU A 73 6.44 19.92 -0.26
N SER A 74 6.53 21.25 -0.29
CA SER A 74 6.82 22.06 0.91
C SER A 74 5.73 21.96 1.98
N SER A 75 4.47 21.81 1.57
CA SER A 75 3.30 21.72 2.47
C SER A 75 3.05 20.32 3.03
N GLY A 76 3.81 19.31 2.59
CA GLY A 76 3.53 17.92 2.95
C GLY A 76 2.23 17.37 2.33
N PRO A 77 1.97 17.55 1.02
CA PRO A 77 0.69 17.21 0.40
C PRO A 77 0.38 15.70 0.47
N THR A 78 -0.92 15.37 0.39
CA THR A 78 -1.44 13.99 0.29
C THR A 78 -1.38 13.41 -1.11
N PHE A 79 -0.70 14.11 -2.02
CA PHE A 79 -0.50 13.72 -3.40
C PHE A 79 0.91 14.09 -3.85
N VAL A 80 1.36 13.46 -4.92
CA VAL A 80 2.57 13.83 -5.64
C VAL A 80 2.30 13.69 -7.13
N ILE A 81 2.76 14.67 -7.90
CA ILE A 81 2.73 14.63 -9.36
C ILE A 81 4.15 14.76 -9.86
N PHE A 82 4.51 13.96 -10.85
CA PHE A 82 5.83 13.97 -11.46
C PHE A 82 5.77 13.46 -12.90
N ALA A 83 6.76 13.83 -13.71
CA ALA A 83 6.83 13.37 -15.10
C ALA A 83 7.41 11.95 -15.16
N SER A 84 7.07 11.19 -16.19
CA SER A 84 7.63 9.86 -16.43
C SER A 84 8.04 9.69 -17.89
N PRO A 85 9.19 9.02 -18.15
CA PRO A 85 9.65 8.71 -19.50
C PRO A 85 8.92 7.51 -20.13
N GLN A 86 8.14 6.77 -19.35
CA GLN A 86 7.36 5.63 -19.83
C GLN A 86 6.11 6.11 -20.57
N GLN A 87 5.62 5.31 -21.52
CA GLN A 87 4.33 5.58 -22.16
C GLN A 87 3.17 5.28 -21.22
N LEU A 88 1.95 5.69 -21.59
CA LEU A 88 0.75 5.31 -20.87
C LEU A 88 0.65 3.79 -20.74
N GLN A 89 0.17 3.29 -19.60
CA GLN A 89 -0.02 1.85 -19.37
C GLN A 89 -1.05 1.21 -20.33
N SER A 90 -1.87 2.02 -21.00
CA SER A 90 -2.78 1.56 -22.06
C SER A 90 -2.06 1.34 -23.40
N ALA A 91 -0.85 1.87 -23.59
CA ALA A 91 -0.09 1.72 -24.81
C ALA A 91 0.64 0.37 -24.85
N PRO A 92 0.77 -0.25 -26.04
CA PRO A 92 1.65 -1.41 -26.21
C PRO A 92 3.10 -1.00 -25.92
N ASN A 93 3.86 -1.87 -25.24
CA ASN A 93 5.27 -1.64 -24.87
C ASN A 93 5.49 -0.42 -23.96
N PHE A 94 4.60 -0.17 -22.99
CA PHE A 94 4.68 1.02 -22.13
C PHE A 94 5.98 1.15 -21.32
N GLU A 95 6.68 0.05 -21.10
CA GLU A 95 7.98 -0.02 -20.41
C GLU A 95 9.16 0.36 -21.31
N GLN A 96 8.95 0.46 -22.63
CA GLN A 96 10.00 0.79 -23.58
C GLN A 96 10.28 2.29 -23.57
N TYR A 97 11.54 2.65 -23.32
CA TYR A 97 12.00 4.03 -23.38
C TYR A 97 12.16 4.48 -24.82
N SER A 98 11.75 5.72 -25.09
CA SER A 98 12.02 6.40 -26.36
C SER A 98 13.13 7.43 -26.15
N TYR A 99 14.02 7.50 -27.13
CA TYR A 99 15.15 8.42 -27.14
C TYR A 99 15.02 9.35 -28.35
N ASP A 100 15.59 10.53 -28.25
CA ASP A 100 15.69 11.44 -29.38
C ASP A 100 16.91 11.15 -30.27
N GLY A 101 17.15 11.99 -31.29
CA GLY A 101 18.29 11.83 -32.20
C GLY A 101 19.66 12.06 -31.54
N ASN A 102 19.70 12.65 -30.34
CA ASN A 102 20.91 12.89 -29.56
C ASN A 102 21.15 11.81 -28.50
N GLY A 103 20.20 10.87 -28.32
CA GLY A 103 20.24 9.83 -27.30
C GLY A 103 19.63 10.28 -25.96
N ASP A 104 18.95 11.42 -25.92
CA ASP A 104 18.29 11.91 -24.70
C ASP A 104 16.95 11.20 -24.49
N LEU A 105 16.64 10.92 -23.22
CA LEU A 105 15.42 10.25 -22.82
C LEU A 105 14.20 11.15 -23.04
N ARG A 106 13.18 10.66 -23.73
CA ARG A 106 11.94 11.41 -23.95
C ARG A 106 10.93 11.18 -22.82
N TRP A 107 10.43 12.26 -22.28
CA TRP A 107 9.34 12.31 -21.31
C TRP A 107 8.00 12.24 -22.04
N GLN A 108 7.10 11.37 -21.58
CA GLN A 108 5.90 11.01 -22.35
C GLN A 108 4.58 11.23 -21.59
N LYS A 109 4.61 11.23 -20.25
CA LYS A 109 3.39 11.38 -19.43
C LYS A 109 3.68 12.05 -18.09
N TRP A 110 2.60 12.52 -17.47
CA TRP A 110 2.52 12.82 -16.05
C TRP A 110 1.93 11.64 -15.29
N VAL A 111 2.44 11.42 -14.08
CA VAL A 111 1.91 10.46 -13.13
C VAL A 111 1.51 11.20 -11.87
N CYS A 112 0.32 10.91 -11.36
CA CYS A 112 -0.16 11.42 -10.09
C CYS A 112 -0.46 10.25 -9.15
N TYR A 113 0.10 10.31 -7.95
CA TYR A 113 -0.37 9.50 -6.83
C TYR A 113 -1.13 10.41 -5.87
N TYR A 114 -2.35 10.05 -5.50
CA TYR A 114 -3.13 10.81 -4.54
C TYR A 114 -3.95 9.87 -3.66
N LEU A 115 -4.13 10.28 -2.40
CA LEU A 115 -5.04 9.61 -1.47
C LEU A 115 -6.44 10.18 -1.66
N ASP A 116 -7.40 9.31 -1.98
CA ASP A 116 -8.82 9.65 -1.86
C ASP A 116 -9.27 9.37 -0.41
N SER A 117 -9.69 10.43 0.29
CA SER A 117 -10.10 10.36 1.68
C SER A 117 -11.47 9.69 1.86
N ALA A 118 -12.29 9.60 0.82
CA ALA A 118 -13.62 9.01 0.90
C ALA A 118 -13.56 7.48 1.01
N ASP A 119 -12.64 6.85 0.29
CA ASP A 119 -12.48 5.39 0.23
C ASP A 119 -11.14 4.89 0.81
N GLN A 120 -10.33 5.79 1.37
CA GLN A 120 -9.00 5.52 1.93
C GLN A 120 -8.10 4.74 0.96
N THR A 121 -8.22 5.04 -0.34
CA THR A 121 -7.46 4.36 -1.40
C THR A 121 -6.50 5.34 -2.05
N VAL A 122 -5.25 4.89 -2.22
CA VAL A 122 -4.26 5.60 -3.02
C VAL A 122 -4.46 5.22 -4.47
N TYR A 123 -4.82 6.22 -5.27
CA TYR A 123 -4.94 6.08 -6.71
C TYR A 123 -3.66 6.52 -7.40
N ARG A 124 -3.39 5.84 -8.50
CA ARG A 124 -2.40 6.24 -9.48
C ARG A 124 -3.11 6.60 -10.76
N ALA A 125 -2.91 7.83 -11.20
CA ALA A 125 -3.49 8.38 -12.41
C ALA A 125 -2.38 8.75 -13.40
N GLU A 126 -2.64 8.56 -14.69
CA GLU A 126 -1.71 8.93 -15.75
C GLU A 126 -2.35 9.91 -16.71
N MET A 127 -1.55 10.85 -17.19
CA MET A 127 -1.98 11.79 -18.23
C MET A 127 -0.87 11.92 -19.27
N ALA A 128 -1.19 11.67 -20.53
CA ALA A 128 -0.20 11.82 -21.61
C ALA A 128 0.24 13.29 -21.75
N LEU A 129 1.51 13.50 -22.07
CA LEU A 129 1.96 14.78 -22.60
C LEU A 129 1.43 14.93 -24.04
N PRO A 130 1.10 16.16 -24.49
CA PRO A 130 0.66 16.39 -25.87
C PRO A 130 1.66 15.88 -26.92
N SER A 131 2.95 15.95 -26.60
CA SER A 131 4.03 15.38 -27.39
C SER A 131 5.19 14.96 -26.49
N PRO A 132 5.92 13.87 -26.80
CA PRO A 132 7.14 13.53 -26.09
C PRO A 132 8.18 14.64 -26.14
N VAL A 133 8.80 14.98 -25.01
CA VAL A 133 9.81 16.05 -24.90
C VAL A 133 11.15 15.51 -24.38
N PRO A 134 12.30 15.95 -24.91
CA PRO A 134 13.62 15.44 -24.49
C PRO A 134 14.08 15.98 -23.13
N ALA A 135 13.54 17.12 -22.69
CA ALA A 135 13.82 17.69 -21.38
C ALA A 135 12.67 17.35 -20.39
N PRO A 136 12.97 17.10 -19.10
CA PRO A 136 11.94 16.84 -18.11
C PRO A 136 10.98 18.02 -18.00
N PRO A 137 9.65 17.80 -18.13
CA PRO A 137 8.66 18.81 -17.80
C PRO A 137 8.88 19.32 -16.39
N THR A 138 8.68 20.61 -16.18
CA THR A 138 8.88 21.23 -14.86
C THR A 138 7.56 21.35 -14.11
N ALA A 139 7.63 21.56 -12.79
CA ALA A 139 6.46 21.82 -11.96
C ALA A 139 5.55 22.96 -12.49
N ALA A 140 6.12 23.92 -13.25
CA ALA A 140 5.36 25.03 -13.83
C ALA A 140 4.40 24.63 -14.95
N THR A 141 4.68 23.52 -15.65
CA THR A 141 3.84 22.98 -16.73
C THR A 141 3.00 21.79 -16.29
N GLN A 142 2.92 21.56 -14.99
CA GLN A 142 2.25 20.42 -14.40
C GLN A 142 0.73 20.63 -14.36
N PRO A 143 -0.09 19.63 -14.74
CA PRO A 143 -1.53 19.69 -14.55
C PRO A 143 -1.90 19.76 -13.05
N PRO A 144 -3.00 20.45 -12.70
CA PRO A 144 -3.52 20.44 -11.34
C PRO A 144 -4.08 19.07 -10.94
N LEU A 145 -4.15 18.79 -9.64
CA LEU A 145 -4.70 17.55 -9.10
C LEU A 145 -6.14 17.26 -9.58
N SER A 146 -6.95 18.31 -9.75
CA SER A 146 -8.34 18.21 -10.20
C SER A 146 -8.46 17.47 -11.54
N ASP A 147 -7.50 17.67 -12.44
CA ASP A 147 -7.55 17.07 -13.77
C ASP A 147 -7.30 15.57 -13.68
N PHE A 148 -6.41 15.13 -12.78
CA PHE A 148 -6.18 13.71 -12.50
C PHE A 148 -7.37 13.05 -11.80
N GLN A 149 -8.05 13.76 -10.90
CA GLN A 149 -9.25 13.26 -10.21
C GLN A 149 -10.46 13.15 -11.16
N ALA A 150 -10.51 13.98 -12.20
CA ALA A 150 -11.55 13.97 -13.22
C ALA A 150 -11.38 12.86 -14.29
N LEU A 151 -10.22 12.19 -14.33
CA LEU A 151 -9.97 11.11 -15.29
C LEU A 151 -10.93 9.93 -15.13
N SER A 152 -11.06 9.14 -16.18
CA SER A 152 -11.92 7.95 -16.16
C SER A 152 -11.36 6.87 -15.21
N ALA A 153 -12.21 5.92 -14.82
CA ALA A 153 -11.78 4.78 -13.99
C ALA A 153 -10.76 3.87 -14.70
N ALA A 154 -10.66 3.92 -16.04
CA ALA A 154 -9.65 3.17 -16.78
C ALA A 154 -8.24 3.75 -16.64
N GLU A 155 -8.15 5.07 -16.43
CA GLU A 155 -6.90 5.84 -16.33
C GLU A 155 -6.46 6.01 -14.87
N ARG A 156 -7.37 5.78 -13.92
CA ARG A 156 -7.12 5.77 -12.48
C ARG A 156 -7.09 4.35 -11.96
N LYS A 157 -5.92 3.88 -11.53
CA LYS A 157 -5.76 2.55 -10.96
C LYS A 157 -5.56 2.63 -9.45
N PRO A 158 -6.33 1.88 -8.64
CA PRO A 158 -6.05 1.77 -7.22
C PRO A 158 -4.72 1.03 -7.04
N VAL A 159 -3.80 1.63 -6.30
CA VAL A 159 -2.49 1.03 -6.01
C VAL A 159 -2.45 0.43 -4.63
N PHE A 160 -3.09 1.09 -3.66
CA PHE A 160 -3.06 0.71 -2.27
C PHE A 160 -4.38 1.09 -1.60
N ARG A 161 -4.92 0.23 -0.73
CA ARG A 161 -6.18 0.42 -0.01
C ARG A 161 -5.93 0.54 1.50
N ASN A 162 -6.91 1.00 2.27
CA ASN A 162 -6.78 1.13 3.73
C ASN A 162 -5.66 2.09 4.16
N CYS A 163 -5.48 3.15 3.38
CA CYS A 163 -4.52 4.21 3.63
C CYS A 163 -5.18 5.33 4.45
N SER A 164 -4.83 5.42 5.73
CA SER A 164 -5.31 6.50 6.59
C SER A 164 -4.55 7.80 6.33
N GLN A 165 -3.26 7.71 5.97
CA GLN A 165 -2.43 8.87 5.72
C GLN A 165 -1.41 8.62 4.62
N LEU A 166 -1.29 9.57 3.69
CA LEU A 166 -0.21 9.66 2.73
C LEU A 166 0.35 11.07 2.78
N ARG A 167 1.67 11.22 2.89
CA ARG A 167 2.34 12.53 2.83
C ARG A 167 3.63 12.43 2.05
N PHE A 168 3.88 13.42 1.20
CA PHE A 168 5.14 13.60 0.50
C PHE A 168 5.84 14.85 0.98
N ARG A 169 7.13 14.78 1.27
CA ARG A 169 7.95 15.90 1.72
C ARG A 169 9.27 15.91 0.98
N VAL A 170 9.94 17.06 0.97
CA VAL A 170 11.35 17.13 0.60
C VAL A 170 12.13 16.27 1.61
N GLY A 171 12.96 15.36 1.10
CA GLY A 171 13.76 14.49 1.95
C GLY A 171 14.95 15.23 2.59
N THR A 172 15.73 14.49 3.38
CA THR A 172 16.89 15.06 4.09
C THR A 172 18.13 15.13 3.20
N THR A 173 18.19 14.27 2.19
CA THR A 173 19.23 14.26 1.16
C THR A 173 18.87 15.26 0.05
N PRO A 174 19.85 15.96 -0.55
CA PRO A 174 19.57 16.79 -1.72
C PRO A 174 18.87 15.98 -2.81
N ALA A 175 17.79 16.53 -3.35
CA ALA A 175 16.98 15.90 -4.40
C ALA A 175 16.20 14.64 -4.00
N SER A 176 16.15 14.24 -2.72
CA SER A 176 15.31 13.11 -2.31
C SER A 176 13.88 13.54 -1.99
N VAL A 177 12.96 12.58 -2.11
CA VAL A 177 11.56 12.69 -1.71
C VAL A 177 11.32 11.74 -0.54
N ARG A 178 10.79 12.27 0.56
CA ARG A 178 10.34 11.46 1.69
C ARG A 178 8.85 11.21 1.58
N MET A 179 8.47 9.94 1.59
CA MET A 179 7.08 9.49 1.61
C MET A 179 6.78 8.87 2.96
N THR A 180 5.72 9.34 3.59
CA THR A 180 5.15 8.74 4.80
C THR A 180 3.77 8.17 4.47
N LEU A 181 3.61 6.86 4.67
CA LEU A 181 2.37 6.11 4.46
C LEU A 181 1.93 5.53 5.81
N GLU A 182 0.69 5.79 6.20
CA GLU A 182 0.03 5.12 7.32
C GLU A 182 -1.13 4.29 6.79
N THR A 183 -1.12 3.02 7.17
CA THR A 183 -2.14 2.06 6.78
C THR A 183 -2.84 1.57 8.02
N SER A 184 -4.16 1.43 7.95
CA SER A 184 -4.93 0.98 9.10
C SER A 184 -6.09 0.11 8.69
N ASP A 185 -6.26 -1.01 9.38
CA ASP A 185 -7.43 -1.87 9.20
C ASP A 185 -7.97 -2.35 10.56
N ASN A 186 -9.27 -2.59 10.61
CA ASN A 186 -9.97 -3.01 11.82
C ASN A 186 -9.91 -4.53 11.97
N VAL A 187 -9.31 -4.98 13.06
CA VAL A 187 -9.28 -6.38 13.47
C VAL A 187 -10.40 -6.58 14.48
N ASN A 188 -11.58 -6.96 13.99
CA ASN A 188 -12.85 -6.90 14.75
C ASN A 188 -13.25 -5.45 15.11
N SER A 189 -14.26 -5.27 15.97
CA SER A 189 -14.81 -3.94 16.29
C SER A 189 -13.91 -3.05 17.16
N ASP A 190 -12.92 -3.62 17.86
CA ASP A 190 -12.22 -2.92 18.96
C ASP A 190 -10.71 -2.73 18.77
N LYS A 191 -10.09 -3.41 17.79
CA LYS A 191 -8.64 -3.31 17.54
C LYS A 191 -8.37 -2.76 16.15
N VAL A 192 -7.42 -1.84 16.07
CA VAL A 192 -6.94 -1.27 14.82
C VAL A 192 -5.48 -1.67 14.63
N THR A 193 -5.19 -2.41 13.58
CA THR A 193 -3.81 -2.62 13.12
C THR A 193 -3.37 -1.35 12.42
N ARG A 194 -2.23 -0.78 12.81
CA ARG A 194 -1.62 0.38 12.14
C ARG A 194 -0.20 0.08 11.72
N ILE A 195 0.14 0.41 10.49
CA ILE A 195 1.50 0.30 9.96
C ILE A 195 1.91 1.67 9.44
N LEU A 196 3.04 2.17 9.95
CA LEU A 196 3.66 3.39 9.48
C LEU A 196 4.91 3.03 8.66
N ILE A 197 4.96 3.46 7.41
CA ILE A 197 6.12 3.30 6.53
C ILE A 197 6.63 4.70 6.21
N ASP A 198 7.90 4.96 6.53
CA ASP A 198 8.61 6.17 6.13
C ASP A 198 9.74 5.76 5.20
N ASN A 199 9.74 6.29 3.97
CA ASN A 199 10.72 5.94 2.95
C ASN A 199 11.29 7.21 2.32
N GLU A 200 12.60 7.23 2.09
CA GLU A 200 13.29 8.32 1.41
C GLU A 200 13.87 7.81 0.08
N ILE A 201 13.48 8.45 -1.01
CA ILE A 201 13.73 7.98 -2.37
C ILE A 201 14.52 9.04 -3.12
N VAL A 202 15.59 8.65 -3.81
CA VAL A 202 16.39 9.54 -4.65
C VAL A 202 16.05 9.27 -6.12
N PRO A 203 15.51 10.25 -6.87
CA PRO A 203 15.31 10.15 -8.31
C PRO A 203 16.64 9.91 -9.03
N ARG A 204 16.65 9.03 -10.02
CA ARG A 204 17.86 8.72 -10.79
C ARG A 204 18.25 9.86 -11.72
N ASN A 205 17.27 10.58 -12.26
CA ASN A 205 17.51 11.68 -13.19
C ASN A 205 17.63 12.99 -12.42
N THR A 206 18.87 13.48 -12.29
CA THR A 206 19.20 14.72 -11.56
C THR A 206 19.44 15.92 -12.47
N VAL A 207 19.34 15.72 -13.79
CA VAL A 207 19.54 16.73 -14.83
C VAL A 207 18.29 17.60 -15.00
#